data_AF-A0A3R6W0S2-F1
#
_entry.id   AF-A0A3R6W0S2-F1
#
_cell.length_a   1.000
_cell.length_b   1.000
_cell.length_c   1.000
_cell.angle_alpha   90.00
_cell.angle_beta   90.00
_cell.angle_gamma   90.00
#
_symmetry.space_group_name_H-M   'P 1'
#
loop_
_entity.id
_entity.type
_entity.pdbx_description
1 polymer ?
#
loop_
_entity_poly.entity_id
_entity_poly.type
_entity_poly.pdbx_seq_one_letter_code
_entity_poly.pdbx_strand_id
1 'polypeptide(L)'
;MRKVDELRNVIANQFACEYKAYDLGGVCNAYGIEPDAGLEPMHSKRLYVLSGLNKLPDDDIWKLARRIVKEFENAEMVKTMEPYLADTELVFSFVTRRRIVDFLDSLSDMEGQMKLDDFLSFIWNMTDIPDIFIGTTVGEEIMSAVKYDKTMSYKELLTKRLEVKYLPDETFVKFLECLVKPEVRKGDEQKKYVQGINGIIKEDGYELYISSQKSGVPHYSIEKRRIVEGELKNLIFAPVGQKPDITIENSISNELRLIGDTDNCLFYNFEIGADGLQWNTLVEWWKENNKENDGDPELELYGRLRASLDSEPEKIFFRAYYNYYRHPIKQDIPALVPQVYLHYDPRSKYQRKGQVVYSHQRMDFLMLLPGGIQIVFELDGQQHYSQNGKAAPALYAEMVKADRALRLKGYEVYRFGGYEFLDENNAKQMICEFFDKLFERYEIDL
;
A
#
# COMPACT_ATOMS: atom_id res chain seq x y z
N MET A 1 -9.30 -39.92 9.01
CA MET A 1 -7.85 -39.74 8.75
C MET A 1 -7.48 -38.37 9.31
N ARG A 2 -6.26 -38.16 9.86
CA ARG A 2 -5.90 -36.81 10.35
C ARG A 2 -5.64 -35.91 9.14
N LYS A 3 -5.99 -34.62 9.21
CA LYS A 3 -5.74 -33.65 8.11
C LYS A 3 -4.29 -33.65 7.64
N VAL A 4 -3.33 -33.86 8.55
CA VAL A 4 -1.90 -33.94 8.21
C VAL A 4 -1.54 -35.18 7.38
N ASP A 5 -2.24 -36.30 7.59
CA ASP A 5 -2.02 -37.52 6.81
C ASP A 5 -2.58 -37.36 5.39
N GLU A 6 -3.70 -36.66 5.23
CA GLU A 6 -4.23 -36.23 3.91
C GLU A 6 -3.25 -35.28 3.21
N LEU A 7 -2.70 -34.30 3.93
CA LEU A 7 -1.73 -33.35 3.40
C LEU A 7 -0.44 -34.02 2.90
N ARG A 8 0.07 -35.05 3.60
CA ARG A 8 1.19 -35.87 3.11
C ARG A 8 0.88 -36.48 1.75
N ASN A 9 -0.34 -37.00 1.57
CA ASN A 9 -0.76 -37.60 0.31
C ASN A 9 -0.90 -36.55 -0.81
N VAL A 10 -1.41 -35.36 -0.49
CA VAL A 10 -1.47 -34.22 -1.42
C VAL A 10 -0.08 -33.85 -1.92
N ILE A 11 0.88 -33.63 -1.00
CA ILE A 11 2.26 -33.27 -1.35
C ILE A 11 2.90 -34.37 -2.21
N ALA A 12 2.76 -35.64 -1.82
CA ALA A 12 3.31 -36.77 -2.57
C ALA A 12 2.73 -36.88 -3.98
N ASN A 13 1.42 -36.66 -4.15
CA ASN A 13 0.75 -36.65 -5.44
C ASN A 13 1.28 -35.49 -6.31
N GLN A 14 1.39 -34.29 -5.74
CA GLN A 14 1.87 -33.13 -6.48
C GLN A 14 3.30 -33.32 -6.98
N PHE A 15 4.20 -33.78 -6.12
CA PHE A 15 5.60 -34.04 -6.51
C PHE A 15 5.67 -35.12 -7.60
N ALA A 16 4.79 -36.11 -7.53
CA ALA A 16 4.68 -37.14 -8.56
C ALA A 16 4.11 -36.61 -9.89
N CYS A 17 3.27 -35.58 -9.90
CA CYS A 17 2.78 -34.97 -11.13
C CYS A 17 3.84 -34.04 -11.74
N GLU A 18 4.42 -33.17 -10.92
CA GLU A 18 5.31 -32.08 -11.36
C GLU A 18 6.66 -32.59 -11.87
N TYR A 19 7.30 -33.50 -11.14
CA TYR A 19 8.69 -33.87 -11.41
C TYR A 19 8.85 -35.19 -12.15
N LYS A 20 9.90 -35.27 -12.96
CA LYS A 20 10.33 -36.53 -13.57
C LYS A 20 11.00 -37.41 -12.52
N ALA A 21 10.92 -38.73 -12.74
CA ALA A 21 11.41 -39.71 -11.78
C ALA A 21 12.91 -39.54 -11.46
N TYR A 22 13.72 -39.17 -12.46
CA TYR A 22 15.16 -38.98 -12.28
C TYR A 22 15.53 -37.69 -11.53
N ASP A 23 14.64 -36.69 -11.47
CA ASP A 23 14.86 -35.44 -10.73
C ASP A 23 14.42 -35.54 -9.26
N LEU A 24 13.53 -36.48 -8.95
CA LEU A 24 12.85 -36.55 -7.65
C LEU A 24 13.79 -36.71 -6.46
N GLY A 25 14.89 -37.45 -6.59
CA GLY A 25 15.86 -37.59 -5.49
C GLY A 25 16.48 -36.24 -5.10
N GLY A 26 16.91 -35.44 -6.08
CA GLY A 26 17.46 -34.11 -5.86
C GLY A 26 16.42 -33.13 -5.30
N VAL A 27 15.21 -33.16 -5.84
CA VAL A 27 14.10 -32.34 -5.37
C VAL A 27 13.70 -32.69 -3.93
N CYS A 28 13.54 -33.97 -3.60
CA CYS A 28 13.22 -34.40 -2.24
C CYS A 28 14.24 -33.87 -1.23
N ASN A 29 15.54 -34.00 -1.54
CA ASN A 29 16.60 -33.45 -0.71
C ASN A 29 16.52 -31.93 -0.53
N ALA A 30 16.21 -31.17 -1.60
CA ALA A 30 16.05 -29.71 -1.53
C ALA A 30 14.88 -29.27 -0.62
N TYR A 31 13.86 -30.11 -0.50
CA TYR A 31 12.72 -29.93 0.39
C TYR A 31 12.89 -30.61 1.76
N GLY A 32 14.06 -31.21 2.04
CA GLY A 32 14.32 -31.91 3.31
C GLY A 32 13.53 -33.21 3.48
N ILE A 33 13.07 -33.81 2.38
CA ILE A 33 12.37 -35.08 2.35
C ILE A 33 13.40 -36.19 2.09
N GLU A 34 13.47 -37.18 2.98
CA GLU A 34 14.38 -38.33 2.84
C GLU A 34 13.61 -39.64 2.60
N PRO A 35 13.32 -39.99 1.34
CA PRO A 35 12.69 -41.26 0.95
C PRO A 35 13.45 -42.50 1.44
N ASP A 36 12.76 -43.64 1.49
CA ASP A 36 13.38 -44.92 1.82
C ASP A 36 14.40 -45.34 0.74
N ALA A 37 15.61 -45.68 1.17
CA ALA A 37 16.71 -46.05 0.28
C ALA A 37 16.45 -47.30 -0.59
N GLY A 38 15.46 -48.12 -0.23
CA GLY A 38 15.05 -49.29 -1.01
C GLY A 38 13.94 -49.02 -2.04
N LEU A 39 13.43 -47.78 -2.11
CA LEU A 39 12.42 -47.39 -3.10
C LEU A 39 13.07 -46.61 -4.23
N GLU A 40 12.63 -46.91 -5.46
CA GLU A 40 13.09 -46.22 -6.67
C GLU A 40 11.96 -45.35 -7.25
N PRO A 41 12.21 -44.07 -7.59
CA PRO A 41 11.20 -43.18 -8.17
C PRO A 41 10.56 -43.71 -9.45
N MET A 42 11.30 -44.52 -10.22
CA MET A 42 10.85 -45.13 -11.47
C MET A 42 9.74 -46.16 -11.27
N HIS A 43 9.65 -46.80 -10.10
CA HIS A 43 8.59 -47.75 -9.80
C HIS A 43 7.32 -47.03 -9.32
N SER A 44 7.47 -46.04 -8.45
CA SER A 44 6.36 -45.19 -8.02
C SER A 44 6.87 -43.89 -7.41
N LYS A 45 6.81 -42.81 -8.20
CA LYS A 45 7.15 -41.45 -7.77
C LYS A 45 6.42 -41.06 -6.48
N ARG A 46 5.13 -41.36 -6.42
CA ARG A 46 4.28 -41.04 -5.27
C ARG A 46 4.70 -41.79 -4.01
N LEU A 47 4.90 -43.11 -4.08
CA LEU A 47 5.29 -43.91 -2.92
C LEU A 47 6.69 -43.54 -2.44
N TYR A 48 7.60 -43.25 -3.37
CA TYR A 48 8.93 -42.75 -3.06
C TYR A 48 8.86 -41.47 -2.21
N VAL A 49 8.17 -40.44 -2.66
CA VAL A 49 8.02 -39.18 -1.90
C VAL A 49 7.29 -39.41 -0.56
N LEU A 50 6.18 -40.16 -0.59
CA LEU A 50 5.37 -40.43 0.60
C LEU A 50 6.16 -41.15 1.71
N SER A 51 7.09 -42.04 1.34
CA SER A 51 7.96 -42.73 2.30
C SER A 51 8.80 -41.77 3.13
N GLY A 52 9.31 -40.69 2.50
CA GLY A 52 10.06 -39.65 3.19
C GLY A 52 9.16 -38.74 4.03
N LEU A 53 8.00 -38.34 3.49
CA LEU A 53 7.03 -37.51 4.22
C LEU A 53 6.50 -38.18 5.49
N ASN A 54 6.39 -39.51 5.48
CA ASN A 54 5.96 -40.27 6.66
C ASN A 54 6.98 -40.25 7.81
N LYS A 55 8.24 -39.90 7.54
CA LYS A 55 9.30 -39.76 8.56
C LYS A 55 9.30 -38.37 9.21
N LEU A 56 8.70 -37.38 8.56
CA LEU A 56 8.71 -36.00 9.04
C LEU A 56 7.69 -35.79 10.17
N PRO A 57 8.03 -35.03 11.21
CA PRO A 57 7.08 -34.56 12.23
C PRO A 57 5.91 -33.80 11.60
N ASP A 58 4.74 -33.87 12.23
CA ASP A 58 3.52 -33.22 11.73
C ASP A 58 3.72 -31.70 11.52
N ASP A 59 4.44 -31.01 12.40
CA ASP A 59 4.76 -29.57 12.26
C ASP A 59 5.61 -29.24 11.03
N ASP A 60 6.53 -30.14 10.68
CA ASP A 60 7.41 -29.95 9.52
C ASP A 60 6.66 -30.20 8.21
N ILE A 61 5.63 -31.04 8.21
CA ILE A 61 4.70 -31.17 7.07
C ILE A 61 3.97 -29.85 6.81
N TRP A 62 3.51 -29.17 7.87
CA TRP A 62 2.84 -27.86 7.71
C TRP A 62 3.79 -26.78 7.19
N LYS A 63 5.02 -26.71 7.72
CA LYS A 63 6.05 -25.78 7.20
C LYS A 63 6.40 -26.08 5.74
N LEU A 64 6.52 -27.36 5.40
CA LEU A 64 6.80 -27.80 4.05
C LEU A 64 5.65 -27.42 3.10
N ALA A 65 4.39 -27.64 3.48
CA ALA A 65 3.24 -27.27 2.67
C ALA A 65 3.21 -25.77 2.36
N ARG A 66 3.45 -24.91 3.36
CA ARG A 66 3.54 -23.45 3.19
C ARG A 66 4.66 -23.06 2.22
N ARG A 67 5.84 -23.64 2.42
CA ARG A 67 6.99 -23.44 1.53
C ARG A 67 6.66 -23.83 0.09
N ILE A 68 5.99 -24.97 -0.11
CA ILE A 68 5.62 -25.44 -1.44
C ILE A 68 4.63 -24.47 -2.10
N VAL A 69 3.58 -24.01 -1.41
CA VAL A 69 2.63 -23.03 -2.02
C VAL A 69 3.34 -21.75 -2.46
N LYS A 70 4.35 -21.31 -1.71
CA LYS A 70 5.12 -20.11 -2.03
C LYS A 70 6.09 -20.31 -3.20
N GLU A 71 6.70 -21.49 -3.31
CA GLU A 71 7.72 -21.78 -4.33
C GLU A 71 7.13 -22.37 -5.62
N PHE A 72 6.01 -23.09 -5.53
CA PHE A 72 5.31 -23.62 -6.69
C PHE A 72 4.36 -22.57 -7.22
N GLU A 73 4.78 -21.88 -8.27
CA GLU A 73 3.92 -21.03 -9.10
C GLU A 73 2.92 -21.88 -9.91
N ASN A 74 2.07 -22.65 -9.24
CA ASN A 74 1.10 -23.55 -9.86
C ASN A 74 -0.30 -23.38 -9.25
N ALA A 75 -1.28 -23.04 -10.09
CA ALA A 75 -2.66 -22.78 -9.66
C ALA A 75 -3.37 -24.02 -9.09
N GLU A 76 -3.11 -25.21 -9.65
CA GLU A 76 -3.69 -26.46 -9.16
C GLU A 76 -3.17 -26.78 -7.75
N MET A 77 -1.93 -26.39 -7.45
CA MET A 77 -1.36 -26.55 -6.12
C MET A 77 -2.03 -25.65 -5.10
N VAL A 78 -2.22 -24.37 -5.42
CA VAL A 78 -2.95 -23.42 -4.56
C VAL A 78 -4.37 -23.93 -4.27
N LYS A 79 -5.06 -24.39 -5.32
CA LYS A 79 -6.42 -24.96 -5.21
C LYS A 79 -6.46 -26.20 -4.33
N THR A 80 -5.53 -27.12 -4.51
CA THR A 80 -5.47 -28.36 -3.71
C THR A 80 -5.12 -28.08 -2.24
N MET A 81 -4.38 -27.00 -1.97
CA MET A 81 -3.93 -26.60 -0.64
C MET A 81 -4.95 -25.76 0.14
N GLU A 82 -5.96 -25.18 -0.51
CA GLU A 82 -6.99 -24.34 0.13
C GLU A 82 -7.62 -24.97 1.39
N PRO A 83 -8.03 -26.26 1.43
CA PRO A 83 -8.65 -26.86 2.62
C PRO A 83 -7.73 -26.95 3.86
N TYR A 84 -6.43 -26.74 3.66
CA TYR A 84 -5.38 -26.87 4.68
C TYR A 84 -4.79 -25.51 5.07
N LEU A 85 -4.51 -24.65 4.09
CA LEU A 85 -3.81 -23.38 4.28
C LEU A 85 -4.69 -22.14 4.03
N ALA A 86 -5.92 -22.32 3.52
CA ALA A 86 -6.74 -21.24 3.00
C ALA A 86 -5.94 -20.37 2.01
N ASP A 87 -5.85 -19.07 2.24
CA ASP A 87 -5.05 -18.09 1.47
C ASP A 87 -3.90 -17.49 2.29
N THR A 88 -3.54 -18.06 3.44
CA THR A 88 -2.55 -17.46 4.37
C THR A 88 -1.16 -17.24 3.78
N GLU A 89 -0.78 -17.98 2.74
CA GLU A 89 0.53 -17.86 2.08
C GLU A 89 0.48 -17.04 0.80
N LEU A 90 -0.70 -16.56 0.39
CA LEU A 90 -0.87 -15.68 -0.76
C LEU A 90 -0.78 -14.23 -0.31
N VAL A 91 -0.12 -13.42 -1.13
CA VAL A 91 -0.07 -11.97 -1.01
C VAL A 91 -1.46 -11.37 -1.21
N PHE A 92 -2.19 -11.84 -2.22
CA PHE A 92 -3.55 -11.37 -2.50
C PHE A 92 -4.59 -12.38 -2.04
N SER A 93 -5.45 -11.97 -1.11
CA SER A 93 -6.44 -12.85 -0.51
C SER A 93 -7.46 -13.38 -1.53
N PHE A 94 -8.12 -14.49 -1.20
CA PHE A 94 -9.24 -14.99 -2.03
C PHE A 94 -10.40 -13.99 -2.10
N VAL A 95 -10.58 -13.17 -1.06
CA VAL A 95 -11.57 -12.10 -1.04
C VAL A 95 -11.23 -11.02 -2.07
N THR A 96 -9.97 -10.55 -2.08
CA THR A 96 -9.46 -9.59 -3.07
C THR A 96 -9.63 -10.11 -4.48
N ARG A 97 -9.20 -11.34 -4.75
CA ARG A 97 -9.31 -11.98 -6.07
C ARG A 97 -10.76 -12.08 -6.55
N ARG A 98 -11.69 -12.44 -5.67
CA ARG A 98 -13.13 -12.45 -5.97
C ARG A 98 -13.66 -11.05 -6.28
N ARG A 99 -13.28 -10.03 -5.50
CA ARG A 99 -13.70 -8.64 -5.73
C ARG A 99 -13.17 -8.10 -7.06
N ILE A 100 -11.95 -8.47 -7.46
CA ILE A 100 -11.42 -8.17 -8.80
C ILE A 100 -12.30 -8.81 -9.87
N VAL A 101 -12.66 -10.09 -9.73
CA VAL A 101 -13.54 -10.75 -10.70
C VAL A 101 -14.90 -10.06 -10.81
N ASP A 102 -15.51 -9.72 -9.68
CA ASP A 102 -16.79 -9.01 -9.66
C ASP A 102 -16.68 -7.62 -10.30
N PHE A 103 -15.59 -6.90 -10.03
CA PHE A 103 -15.28 -5.61 -10.66
C PHE A 103 -15.16 -5.74 -12.19
N LEU A 104 -14.40 -6.72 -12.69
CA LEU A 104 -14.21 -6.91 -14.13
C LEU A 104 -15.51 -7.34 -14.84
N ASP A 105 -16.30 -8.21 -14.21
CA ASP A 105 -17.61 -8.60 -14.75
C ASP A 105 -18.54 -7.38 -14.85
N SER A 106 -18.52 -6.48 -13.86
CA SER A 106 -19.33 -5.26 -13.87
C SER A 106 -18.97 -4.28 -15.00
N LEU A 107 -17.72 -4.30 -15.46
CA LEU A 107 -17.28 -3.51 -16.60
C LEU A 107 -17.63 -4.16 -17.94
N SER A 108 -17.73 -5.50 -17.96
CA SER A 108 -18.02 -6.30 -19.16
C SER A 108 -17.05 -6.03 -20.32
N ASP A 109 -15.82 -5.67 -19.98
CA ASP A 109 -14.70 -5.40 -20.88
C ASP A 109 -13.40 -5.73 -20.12
N MET A 110 -12.53 -6.55 -20.69
CA MET A 110 -11.21 -6.85 -20.10
C MET A 110 -10.07 -6.60 -21.10
N GLU A 111 -10.37 -6.68 -22.37
CA GLU A 111 -9.44 -6.59 -23.48
C GLU A 111 -9.31 -5.19 -24.07
N GLY A 112 -10.20 -4.25 -23.70
CA GLY A 112 -10.18 -2.87 -24.18
C GLY A 112 -10.21 -2.84 -25.71
N GLN A 113 -9.16 -2.28 -26.33
CA GLN A 113 -9.05 -2.18 -27.79
C GLN A 113 -8.53 -3.47 -28.48
N MET A 114 -8.13 -4.50 -27.71
CA MET A 114 -7.64 -5.77 -28.24
C MET A 114 -8.78 -6.76 -28.50
N LYS A 115 -8.47 -7.90 -29.13
CA LYS A 115 -9.35 -9.07 -29.05
C LYS A 115 -9.14 -9.81 -27.74
N LEU A 116 -10.18 -10.51 -27.27
CA LEU A 116 -10.14 -11.19 -25.97
C LEU A 116 -9.09 -12.32 -25.94
N ASP A 117 -8.96 -13.11 -27.00
CA ASP A 117 -7.92 -14.13 -27.13
C ASP A 117 -6.51 -13.53 -27.18
N ASP A 118 -6.30 -12.46 -27.96
CA ASP A 118 -5.04 -11.72 -28.00
C ASP A 118 -4.66 -11.19 -26.60
N PHE A 119 -5.62 -10.62 -25.86
CA PHE A 119 -5.42 -10.15 -24.49
C PHE A 119 -5.05 -11.30 -23.54
N LEU A 120 -5.81 -12.39 -23.54
CA LEU A 120 -5.57 -13.52 -22.65
C LEU A 120 -4.24 -14.24 -22.98
N SER A 121 -3.76 -14.14 -24.22
CA SER A 121 -2.47 -14.71 -24.64
C SER A 121 -1.25 -14.12 -23.90
N PHE A 122 -1.40 -12.97 -23.24
CA PHE A 122 -0.34 -12.42 -22.39
C PHE A 122 0.02 -13.31 -21.19
N ILE A 123 -0.87 -14.23 -20.80
CA ILE A 123 -0.75 -15.00 -19.55
C ILE A 123 -0.98 -16.48 -19.78
N TRP A 124 -1.98 -16.82 -20.58
CA TRP A 124 -2.40 -18.20 -20.81
C TRP A 124 -2.07 -18.63 -22.25
N ASN A 125 -1.80 -19.92 -22.44
CA ASN A 125 -1.60 -20.46 -23.78
C ASN A 125 -2.94 -20.59 -24.52
N MET A 126 -3.27 -19.59 -25.33
CA MET A 126 -4.50 -19.57 -26.14
C MET A 126 -4.42 -20.43 -27.40
N THR A 127 -3.22 -20.89 -27.79
CA THR A 127 -2.99 -21.67 -29.01
C THR A 127 -3.09 -23.19 -28.82
N ASP A 128 -3.26 -23.64 -27.58
CA ASP A 128 -3.41 -25.06 -27.27
C ASP A 128 -4.69 -25.62 -27.91
N ILE A 129 -4.65 -26.89 -28.31
CA ILE A 129 -5.76 -27.61 -28.95
C ILE A 129 -6.09 -28.81 -28.06
N PRO A 130 -7.04 -28.68 -27.12
CA PRO A 130 -7.35 -29.73 -26.15
C PRO A 130 -7.90 -30.99 -26.81
N ASP A 131 -8.69 -30.82 -27.88
CA ASP A 131 -9.23 -31.91 -28.69
C ASP A 131 -8.77 -31.77 -30.15
N ILE A 132 -7.75 -32.57 -30.50
CA ILE A 132 -7.14 -32.63 -31.84
C ILE A 132 -8.18 -33.03 -32.91
N PHE A 133 -9.25 -33.74 -32.54
CA PHE A 133 -10.29 -34.15 -33.50
C PHE A 133 -11.23 -33.01 -33.87
N ILE A 134 -11.41 -32.02 -32.99
CA ILE A 134 -12.21 -30.81 -33.23
C ILE A 134 -11.35 -29.74 -33.92
N GLY A 135 -10.08 -29.62 -33.54
CA GLY A 135 -9.11 -28.71 -34.15
C GLY A 135 -9.29 -27.24 -33.79
N THR A 136 -10.09 -26.94 -32.76
CA THR A 136 -10.33 -25.57 -32.26
C THR A 136 -9.36 -25.25 -31.13
N THR A 137 -8.76 -24.07 -31.18
CA THR A 137 -7.87 -23.59 -30.12
C THR A 137 -8.65 -23.13 -28.88
N VAL A 138 -8.00 -23.12 -27.71
CA VAL A 138 -8.59 -22.56 -26.48
C VAL A 138 -9.07 -21.11 -26.68
N GLY A 139 -8.30 -20.30 -27.41
CA GLY A 139 -8.66 -18.91 -27.71
C GLY A 139 -9.95 -18.81 -28.54
N GLU A 140 -10.08 -19.61 -29.59
CA GLU A 140 -11.28 -19.64 -30.44
C GLU A 140 -12.52 -20.10 -29.67
N GLU A 141 -12.38 -21.12 -28.81
CA GLU A 141 -13.47 -21.60 -27.94
C GLU A 141 -13.97 -20.48 -27.01
N ILE A 142 -13.05 -19.79 -26.34
CA ILE A 142 -13.37 -18.68 -25.43
C ILE A 142 -14.01 -17.51 -26.20
N MET A 143 -13.47 -17.15 -27.36
CA MET A 143 -14.02 -16.09 -28.21
C MET A 143 -15.46 -16.40 -28.63
N SER A 144 -15.74 -17.64 -29.04
CA SER A 144 -17.11 -18.06 -29.37
C SER A 144 -18.03 -17.95 -28.17
N ALA A 145 -17.65 -18.54 -27.03
CA ALA A 145 -18.51 -18.58 -25.85
C ALA A 145 -18.79 -17.18 -25.25
N VAL A 146 -17.79 -16.30 -25.21
CA VAL A 146 -17.90 -15.01 -24.53
C VAL A 146 -18.37 -13.89 -25.46
N LYS A 147 -17.86 -13.82 -26.69
CA LYS A 147 -18.10 -12.67 -27.59
C LYS A 147 -19.17 -12.91 -28.64
N TYR A 148 -19.23 -14.10 -29.24
CA TYR A 148 -20.14 -14.39 -30.35
C TYR A 148 -21.46 -14.98 -29.86
N ASP A 149 -21.39 -16.12 -29.18
CA ASP A 149 -22.56 -16.87 -28.72
C ASP A 149 -23.10 -16.34 -27.40
N LYS A 150 -22.25 -15.64 -26.62
CA LYS A 150 -22.57 -15.05 -25.31
C LYS A 150 -23.16 -16.09 -24.33
N THR A 151 -22.67 -17.31 -24.41
CA THR A 151 -23.04 -18.43 -23.54
C THR A 151 -22.23 -18.44 -22.24
N MET A 152 -21.19 -17.60 -22.13
CA MET A 152 -20.32 -17.48 -20.97
C MET A 152 -20.09 -16.01 -20.61
N SER A 153 -20.31 -15.63 -19.34
CA SER A 153 -19.96 -14.29 -18.86
C SER A 153 -18.46 -14.16 -18.52
N TYR A 154 -17.97 -12.94 -18.31
CA TYR A 154 -16.61 -12.71 -17.82
C TYR A 154 -16.39 -13.35 -16.44
N LYS A 155 -17.36 -13.24 -15.54
CA LYS A 155 -17.31 -13.92 -14.25
C LYS A 155 -17.16 -15.43 -14.41
N GLU A 156 -17.89 -16.06 -15.33
CA GLU A 156 -17.76 -17.51 -15.58
C GLU A 156 -16.42 -17.87 -16.21
N LEU A 157 -15.94 -17.08 -17.17
CA LEU A 157 -14.61 -17.23 -17.75
C LEU A 157 -13.53 -17.18 -16.66
N LEU A 158 -13.54 -16.12 -15.83
CA LEU A 158 -12.54 -15.88 -14.80
C LEU A 158 -12.60 -16.90 -13.65
N THR A 159 -13.79 -17.37 -13.28
CA THR A 159 -13.95 -18.30 -12.15
C THR A 159 -13.82 -19.77 -12.54
N LYS A 160 -14.39 -20.18 -13.68
CA LYS A 160 -14.49 -21.60 -14.06
C LYS A 160 -13.40 -22.03 -15.04
N ARG A 161 -13.03 -21.15 -15.98
CA ARG A 161 -12.09 -21.52 -17.07
C ARG A 161 -10.65 -21.09 -16.78
N LEU A 162 -10.47 -19.87 -16.27
CA LEU A 162 -9.16 -19.30 -15.94
C LEU A 162 -8.79 -19.45 -14.46
N GLU A 163 -9.78 -19.78 -13.62
CA GLU A 163 -9.63 -20.05 -12.19
C GLU A 163 -8.80 -18.99 -11.43
N VAL A 164 -9.07 -17.70 -11.70
CA VAL A 164 -8.30 -16.54 -11.19
C VAL A 164 -8.08 -16.56 -9.67
N LYS A 165 -9.04 -17.13 -8.93
CA LYS A 165 -8.95 -17.33 -7.48
C LYS A 165 -7.67 -18.06 -7.06
N TYR A 166 -7.19 -19.01 -7.86
CA TYR A 166 -6.07 -19.89 -7.51
C TYR A 166 -4.77 -19.54 -8.21
N LEU A 167 -4.72 -18.47 -9.02
CA LEU A 167 -3.47 -18.08 -9.67
C LEU A 167 -2.35 -17.83 -8.65
N PRO A 168 -1.10 -18.23 -8.90
CA PRO A 168 0.04 -17.74 -8.13
C PRO A 168 0.06 -16.21 -8.11
N ASP A 169 0.58 -15.60 -7.04
CA ASP A 169 0.59 -14.14 -6.92
C ASP A 169 1.33 -13.45 -8.06
N GLU A 170 2.44 -14.03 -8.55
CA GLU A 170 3.13 -13.47 -9.72
C GLU A 170 2.24 -13.45 -10.97
N THR A 171 1.50 -14.52 -11.22
CA THR A 171 0.57 -14.60 -12.36
C THR A 171 -0.61 -13.67 -12.17
N PHE A 172 -1.12 -13.55 -10.94
CA PHE A 172 -2.20 -12.63 -10.61
C PHE A 172 -1.77 -11.17 -10.77
N VAL A 173 -0.56 -10.81 -10.35
CA VAL A 173 0.03 -9.47 -10.58
C VAL A 173 0.17 -9.19 -12.08
N LYS A 174 0.75 -10.13 -12.83
CA LYS A 174 0.86 -10.01 -14.30
C LYS A 174 -0.52 -9.82 -14.94
N PHE A 175 -1.56 -10.48 -14.43
CA PHE A 175 -2.93 -10.30 -14.88
C PHE A 175 -3.47 -8.90 -14.64
N LEU A 176 -3.32 -8.39 -13.42
CA LEU A 176 -3.75 -7.03 -13.08
C LEU A 176 -2.99 -5.96 -13.87
N GLU A 177 -1.68 -6.12 -14.05
CA GLU A 177 -0.88 -5.22 -14.88
C GLU A 177 -1.29 -5.26 -16.35
N CYS A 178 -1.60 -6.44 -16.90
CA CYS A 178 -2.06 -6.58 -18.28
C CYS A 178 -3.34 -5.81 -18.55
N LEU A 179 -4.28 -5.78 -17.60
CA LEU A 179 -5.51 -4.99 -17.74
C LEU A 179 -5.17 -3.51 -18.02
N VAL A 180 -4.20 -2.92 -17.31
CA VAL A 180 -3.89 -1.49 -17.44
C VAL A 180 -2.76 -1.18 -18.42
N LYS A 181 -2.36 -2.15 -19.26
CA LYS A 181 -1.32 -1.94 -20.27
C LYS A 181 -1.78 -0.97 -21.36
N PRO A 182 -0.90 -0.08 -21.84
CA PRO A 182 -1.20 0.81 -22.96
C PRO A 182 -1.67 0.14 -24.25
N GLU A 183 -1.23 -1.09 -24.49
CA GLU A 183 -1.66 -1.92 -25.63
C GLU A 183 -3.14 -2.32 -25.52
N VAL A 184 -3.66 -2.42 -24.30
CA VAL A 184 -5.04 -2.81 -23.98
C VAL A 184 -5.94 -1.57 -23.91
N ARG A 185 -5.52 -0.53 -23.18
CA ARG A 185 -6.32 0.69 -22.95
C ARG A 185 -5.46 1.91 -22.62
N LYS A 186 -5.99 3.11 -22.89
CA LYS A 186 -5.31 4.40 -22.67
C LYS A 186 -6.27 5.47 -22.14
N GLY A 187 -5.73 6.58 -21.66
CA GLY A 187 -6.52 7.75 -21.25
C GLY A 187 -7.44 7.47 -20.06
N ASP A 188 -8.66 8.00 -20.11
CA ASP A 188 -9.61 7.89 -18.99
C ASP A 188 -10.04 6.45 -18.71
N GLU A 189 -10.09 5.60 -19.74
CA GLU A 189 -10.35 4.17 -19.54
C GLU A 189 -9.24 3.53 -18.70
N GLN A 190 -7.97 3.76 -19.05
CA GLN A 190 -6.84 3.24 -18.28
C GLN A 190 -6.89 3.71 -16.81
N LYS A 191 -7.17 5.01 -16.58
CA LYS A 191 -7.34 5.55 -15.22
C LYS A 191 -8.47 4.86 -14.46
N LYS A 192 -9.63 4.64 -15.10
CA LYS A 192 -10.79 3.96 -14.49
C LYS A 192 -10.43 2.55 -13.99
N TYR A 193 -9.68 1.77 -14.78
CA TYR A 193 -9.26 0.43 -14.35
C TYR A 193 -8.22 0.49 -13.23
N VAL A 194 -7.24 1.40 -13.32
CA VAL A 194 -6.25 1.60 -12.24
C VAL A 194 -6.96 1.93 -10.92
N GLN A 195 -7.89 2.88 -10.94
CA GLN A 195 -8.66 3.29 -9.76
C GLN A 195 -9.49 2.13 -9.19
N GLY A 196 -10.24 1.42 -10.04
CA GLY A 196 -11.06 0.29 -9.58
C GLY A 196 -10.23 -0.88 -9.03
N ILE A 197 -9.07 -1.17 -9.62
CA ILE A 197 -8.15 -2.19 -9.11
C ILE A 197 -7.51 -1.73 -7.79
N ASN A 198 -6.99 -0.50 -7.71
CA ASN A 198 -6.39 0.07 -6.50
C ASN A 198 -7.38 0.14 -5.34
N GLY A 199 -8.65 0.46 -5.61
CA GLY A 199 -9.73 0.42 -4.63
C GLY A 199 -9.94 -0.96 -3.98
N ILE A 200 -9.42 -2.02 -4.59
CA ILE A 200 -9.50 -3.41 -4.09
C ILE A 200 -8.16 -3.86 -3.50
N ILE A 201 -7.05 -3.75 -4.25
CA ILE A 201 -5.76 -4.33 -3.84
C ILE A 201 -5.05 -3.56 -2.71
N LYS A 202 -5.46 -2.32 -2.44
CA LYS A 202 -4.91 -1.53 -1.32
C LYS A 202 -5.13 -2.19 0.04
N GLU A 203 -6.19 -2.99 0.19
CA GLU A 203 -6.49 -3.74 1.42
C GLU A 203 -5.43 -4.80 1.72
N ASP A 204 -4.77 -5.34 0.70
CA ASP A 204 -3.64 -6.26 0.83
C ASP A 204 -2.28 -5.51 0.91
N GLY A 205 -2.30 -4.17 0.91
CA GLY A 205 -1.10 -3.32 1.03
C GLY A 205 -0.35 -3.10 -0.29
N TYR A 206 -1.00 -3.26 -1.44
CA TYR A 206 -0.41 -3.07 -2.77
C TYR A 206 -1.11 -1.97 -3.56
N GLU A 207 -0.42 -1.41 -4.55
CA GLU A 207 -1.00 -0.47 -5.50
C GLU A 207 -0.39 -0.59 -6.89
N LEU A 208 -1.18 -0.32 -7.92
CA LEU A 208 -0.72 0.04 -9.25
C LEU A 208 -0.20 1.47 -9.22
N TYR A 209 1.10 1.63 -9.44
CA TYR A 209 1.77 2.92 -9.57
C TYR A 209 2.35 3.08 -10.97
N ILE A 210 2.58 4.32 -11.39
CA ILE A 210 3.23 4.61 -12.68
C ILE A 210 4.71 4.23 -12.58
N SER A 211 5.10 3.09 -13.15
CA SER A 211 6.48 2.60 -13.15
C SER A 211 7.33 3.27 -14.23
N SER A 212 6.71 3.71 -15.33
CA SER A 212 7.37 4.54 -16.34
C SER A 212 6.35 5.31 -17.20
N GLN A 213 6.83 6.32 -17.92
CA GLN A 213 6.05 7.01 -18.96
C GLN A 213 6.84 7.02 -20.26
N LYS A 214 6.21 6.58 -21.36
CA LYS A 214 6.79 6.62 -22.72
C LYS A 214 5.86 7.40 -23.63
N SER A 215 6.38 8.48 -24.23
CA SER A 215 5.60 9.35 -25.13
C SER A 215 4.28 9.86 -24.53
N GLY A 216 4.28 10.18 -23.22
CA GLY A 216 3.10 10.64 -22.49
C GLY A 216 2.10 9.55 -22.10
N VAL A 217 2.40 8.28 -22.37
CA VAL A 217 1.56 7.13 -22.03
C VAL A 217 2.11 6.46 -20.77
N PRO A 218 1.32 6.37 -19.68
CA PRO A 218 1.77 5.75 -18.43
C PRO A 218 1.75 4.23 -18.53
N HIS A 219 2.81 3.62 -18.01
CA HIS A 219 2.90 2.19 -17.74
C HIS A 219 2.80 1.98 -16.23
N TYR A 220 1.93 1.07 -15.83
CA TYR A 220 1.70 0.75 -14.42
C TYR A 220 2.36 -0.57 -14.05
N SER A 221 2.82 -0.64 -12.81
CA SER A 221 3.26 -1.89 -12.18
C SER A 221 2.69 -1.99 -10.77
N ILE A 222 2.58 -3.20 -10.24
CA ILE A 222 2.16 -3.41 -8.86
C ILE A 222 3.38 -3.44 -7.94
N GLU A 223 3.38 -2.59 -6.92
CA GLU A 223 4.37 -2.63 -5.84
C GLU A 223 3.65 -2.61 -4.48
N LYS A 224 4.34 -3.12 -3.46
CA LYS A 224 3.87 -2.99 -2.07
C LYS A 224 3.92 -1.51 -1.68
N ARG A 225 2.83 -0.98 -1.13
CA ARG A 225 2.77 0.40 -0.66
C ARG A 225 3.83 0.61 0.42
N ARG A 226 4.59 1.70 0.30
CA ARG A 226 5.53 2.13 1.35
C ARG A 226 4.76 2.94 2.38
N ILE A 227 4.14 2.25 3.30
CA ILE A 227 3.39 2.84 4.40
C ILE A 227 4.33 3.03 5.59
N VAL A 228 4.13 4.09 6.37
CA VAL A 228 4.79 4.23 7.68
C VAL A 228 4.30 3.10 8.57
N GLU A 229 5.18 2.16 8.94
CA GLU A 229 4.80 1.00 9.76
C GLU A 229 4.31 1.41 11.16
N GLY A 230 3.14 0.90 11.55
CA GLY A 230 2.60 1.04 12.90
C GLY A 230 1.24 1.75 12.95
N GLU A 231 0.46 1.45 13.99
CA GLU A 231 -0.82 2.13 14.25
C GLU A 231 -0.59 3.59 14.64
N LEU A 232 -1.49 4.48 14.18
CA LEU A 232 -1.55 5.85 14.68
C LEU A 232 -1.94 5.83 16.16
N LYS A 233 -1.08 6.38 17.03
CA LYS A 233 -1.31 6.42 18.47
C LYS A 233 -1.63 7.81 18.98
N ASN A 234 -0.73 8.75 18.72
CA ASN A 234 -0.85 10.13 19.18
C ASN A 234 -0.25 11.11 18.18
N LEU A 235 -0.69 12.35 18.28
CA LEU A 235 -0.22 13.50 17.51
C LEU A 235 0.12 14.63 18.49
N ILE A 236 1.34 15.16 18.36
CA ILE A 236 1.87 16.22 19.23
C ILE A 236 2.24 17.40 18.34
N PHE A 237 1.47 18.48 18.42
CA PHE A 237 1.44 19.47 17.35
C PHE A 237 1.07 20.87 17.82
N ALA A 238 1.19 21.83 16.90
CA ALA A 238 0.88 23.23 17.11
C ALA A 238 1.45 23.84 18.43
N PRO A 239 2.74 23.62 18.78
CA PRO A 239 3.35 24.30 19.91
C PRO A 239 3.34 25.83 19.71
N VAL A 240 3.13 26.60 20.78
CA VAL A 240 3.22 28.05 20.82
C VAL A 240 4.36 28.47 21.74
N GLY A 241 5.51 28.75 21.15
CA GLY A 241 6.69 29.21 21.88
C GLY A 241 7.65 28.07 22.22
N GLN A 242 7.62 27.55 23.45
CA GLN A 242 8.63 26.62 23.90
C GLN A 242 8.37 25.19 23.41
N LYS A 243 9.46 24.41 23.26
CA LYS A 243 9.37 22.98 22.98
C LYS A 243 8.52 22.29 24.07
N PRO A 244 7.56 21.42 23.72
CA PRO A 244 6.74 20.71 24.70
C PRO A 244 7.60 19.79 25.56
N ASP A 245 7.23 19.66 26.84
CA ASP A 245 7.82 18.69 27.76
C ASP A 245 6.96 17.41 27.75
N ILE A 246 7.56 16.29 27.35
CA ILE A 246 6.85 15.04 27.07
C ILE A 246 7.50 13.93 27.88
N THR A 247 6.68 13.19 28.60
CA THR A 247 7.10 12.00 29.35
C THR A 247 6.46 10.73 28.80
N ILE A 248 7.07 9.60 29.14
CA ILE A 248 6.46 8.28 29.01
C ILE A 248 5.77 7.97 30.33
N GLU A 249 4.44 7.91 30.31
CA GLU A 249 3.64 7.56 31.48
C GLU A 249 3.63 6.04 31.69
N ASN A 250 3.57 5.28 30.59
CA ASN A 250 3.69 3.82 30.61
C ASN A 250 4.54 3.33 29.43
N SER A 251 5.71 2.77 29.74
CA SER A 251 6.65 2.29 28.73
C SER A 251 6.26 0.97 28.07
N ILE A 252 5.33 0.21 28.66
CA ILE A 252 4.87 -1.08 28.10
C ILE A 252 3.82 -0.83 27.02
N SER A 253 2.85 0.05 27.29
CA SER A 253 1.80 0.43 26.32
C SER A 253 2.22 1.57 25.38
N ASN A 254 3.35 2.25 25.65
CA ASN A 254 3.80 3.47 24.99
C ASN A 254 2.83 4.64 25.16
N GLU A 255 2.30 4.81 26.37
CA GLU A 255 1.48 5.97 26.72
C GLU A 255 2.39 7.17 27.00
N LEU A 256 2.13 8.27 26.29
CA LEU A 256 2.84 9.53 26.43
C LEU A 256 1.93 10.57 27.09
N ARG A 257 2.55 11.53 27.76
CA ARG A 257 1.84 12.64 28.39
C ARG A 257 2.64 13.94 28.29
N LEU A 258 1.96 15.06 28.09
CA LEU A 258 2.54 16.39 28.23
C LEU A 258 2.66 16.77 29.71
N ILE A 259 3.84 17.27 30.11
CA ILE A 259 4.10 17.82 31.45
C ILE A 259 4.29 19.34 31.32
N GLY A 260 3.97 20.08 32.39
CA GLY A 260 4.26 21.51 32.48
C GLY A 260 3.12 22.36 31.92
N ASP A 261 3.46 23.33 31.07
CA ASP A 261 2.49 24.18 30.38
C ASP A 261 1.83 23.40 29.23
N THR A 262 0.73 22.72 29.55
CA THR A 262 -0.01 21.88 28.61
C THR A 262 -0.79 22.68 27.57
N ASP A 263 -0.98 23.98 27.78
CA ASP A 263 -1.75 24.84 26.86
C ASP A 263 -0.90 25.26 25.64
N ASN A 264 0.42 25.22 25.80
CA ASN A 264 1.40 25.54 24.77
C ASN A 264 1.32 24.56 23.57
N CYS A 265 1.00 23.27 23.77
CA CYS A 265 1.03 22.28 22.69
C CYS A 265 -0.21 21.39 22.69
N LEU A 266 -0.69 21.02 21.51
CA LEU A 266 -1.84 20.13 21.36
C LEU A 266 -1.42 18.67 21.35
N PHE A 267 -2.20 17.84 22.04
CA PHE A 267 -1.98 16.40 22.16
C PHE A 267 -3.27 15.65 21.81
N TYR A 268 -3.29 14.99 20.67
CA TYR A 268 -4.44 14.23 20.17
C TYR A 268 -4.12 12.74 20.21
N ASN A 269 -5.04 11.93 20.75
CA ASN A 269 -4.96 10.47 20.73
C ASN A 269 -5.89 9.93 19.64
N PHE A 270 -5.38 9.02 18.82
CA PHE A 270 -6.19 8.37 17.80
C PHE A 270 -7.03 7.25 18.39
N GLU A 271 -8.21 7.03 17.81
CA GLU A 271 -8.98 5.82 18.04
C GLU A 271 -8.28 4.60 17.42
N ILE A 272 -8.53 3.42 17.99
CA ILE A 272 -7.97 2.17 17.47
C ILE A 272 -8.47 1.93 16.05
N GLY A 273 -7.54 1.70 15.11
CA GLY A 273 -7.87 1.46 13.71
C GLY A 273 -8.08 2.73 12.88
N ALA A 274 -7.80 3.92 13.42
CA ALA A 274 -7.79 5.15 12.63
C ALA A 274 -6.80 5.05 11.47
N ASP A 275 -7.26 5.41 10.27
CA ASP A 275 -6.50 5.31 9.01
C ASP A 275 -6.25 6.69 8.38
N GLY A 276 -6.48 7.78 9.12
CA GLY A 276 -6.30 9.14 8.63
C GLY A 276 -6.78 10.16 9.66
N LEU A 277 -6.72 11.44 9.29
CA LEU A 277 -7.20 12.52 10.13
C LEU A 277 -7.92 13.57 9.30
N GLN A 278 -9.24 13.67 9.50
CA GLN A 278 -10.07 14.68 8.87
C GLN A 278 -10.18 15.94 9.73
N TRP A 279 -10.48 17.07 9.10
CA TRP A 279 -10.66 18.34 9.78
C TRP A 279 -11.79 18.29 10.81
N ASN A 280 -12.96 17.77 10.44
CA ASN A 280 -14.10 17.64 11.34
C ASN A 280 -13.80 16.80 12.58
N THR A 281 -12.99 15.74 12.43
CA THR A 281 -12.54 14.94 13.58
C THR A 281 -11.78 15.80 14.59
N LEU A 282 -10.89 16.67 14.12
CA LEU A 282 -10.17 17.60 15.00
C LEU A 282 -11.09 18.68 15.59
N VAL A 283 -12.09 19.15 14.85
CA VAL A 283 -13.05 20.15 15.35
C VAL A 283 -13.91 19.56 16.47
N GLU A 284 -14.44 18.34 16.29
CA GLU A 284 -15.21 17.67 17.36
C GLU A 284 -14.32 17.34 18.56
N TRP A 285 -13.08 16.87 18.34
CA TRP A 285 -12.11 16.71 19.43
C TRP A 285 -11.86 18.03 20.18
N TRP A 286 -11.66 19.15 19.47
CA TRP A 286 -11.44 20.46 20.08
C TRP A 286 -12.64 20.87 20.94
N LYS A 287 -13.85 20.76 20.38
CA LYS A 287 -15.12 21.05 21.07
C LYS A 287 -15.29 20.20 22.32
N GLU A 288 -14.95 18.91 22.27
CA GLU A 288 -15.05 18.03 23.43
C GLU A 288 -14.09 18.41 24.55
N ASN A 289 -12.90 18.91 24.23
CA ASN A 289 -11.89 19.33 25.18
C ASN A 289 -12.06 20.79 25.67
N ASN A 290 -12.91 21.58 25.00
CA ASN A 290 -13.13 23.00 25.31
C ASN A 290 -14.63 23.33 25.50
N LYS A 291 -15.40 22.41 26.09
CA LYS A 291 -16.88 22.53 26.27
C LYS A 291 -17.35 23.78 27.03
N GLU A 292 -16.48 24.44 27.78
CA GLU A 292 -16.80 25.64 28.56
C GLU A 292 -16.76 26.93 27.72
N ASN A 293 -16.29 26.86 26.47
CA ASN A 293 -16.31 28.00 25.54
C ASN A 293 -17.64 28.04 24.75
N ASP A 294 -18.32 29.18 24.79
CA ASP A 294 -19.54 29.44 24.00
C ASP A 294 -19.25 29.83 22.53
N GLY A 295 -17.98 29.78 22.10
CA GLY A 295 -17.54 30.17 20.76
C GLY A 295 -17.77 29.10 19.69
N ASP A 296 -17.44 29.45 18.45
CA ASP A 296 -17.41 28.49 17.34
C ASP A 296 -16.12 27.63 17.46
N PRO A 297 -16.24 26.32 17.77
CA PRO A 297 -15.07 25.47 18.01
C PRO A 297 -14.17 25.35 16.78
N GLU A 298 -14.71 25.44 15.57
CA GLU A 298 -13.92 25.40 14.34
C GLU A 298 -13.06 26.67 14.21
N LEU A 299 -13.65 27.83 14.47
CA LEU A 299 -12.94 29.11 14.41
C LEU A 299 -11.86 29.21 15.49
N GLU A 300 -12.15 28.73 16.71
CA GLU A 300 -11.19 28.67 17.81
C GLU A 300 -10.02 27.76 17.48
N LEU A 301 -10.29 26.53 17.01
CA LEU A 301 -9.25 25.59 16.60
C LEU A 301 -8.40 26.19 15.46
N TYR A 302 -9.02 26.75 14.42
CA TYR A 302 -8.29 27.41 13.33
C TYR A 302 -7.37 28.51 13.86
N GLY A 303 -7.87 29.35 14.77
CA GLY A 303 -7.09 30.40 15.43
C GLY A 303 -5.91 29.83 16.22
N ARG A 304 -6.13 28.76 16.99
CA ARG A 304 -5.12 28.08 17.81
C ARG A 304 -4.02 27.44 16.97
N LEU A 305 -4.38 26.82 15.84
CA LEU A 305 -3.43 26.23 14.90
C LEU A 305 -2.64 27.32 14.18
N ARG A 306 -3.30 28.36 13.69
CA ARG A 306 -2.65 29.50 13.04
C ARG A 306 -1.66 30.22 13.96
N ALA A 307 -1.94 30.28 15.27
CA ALA A 307 -1.05 30.88 16.26
C ALA A 307 0.27 30.12 16.46
N SER A 308 0.36 28.85 16.03
CA SER A 308 1.58 28.05 16.11
C SER A 308 2.58 28.27 14.97
N LEU A 309 2.17 28.95 13.89
CA LEU A 309 2.96 29.09 12.67
C LEU A 309 4.08 30.14 12.82
N ASP A 310 5.30 29.76 12.45
CA ASP A 310 6.53 30.53 12.71
C ASP A 310 6.88 31.50 11.58
N SER A 311 6.38 31.27 10.36
CA SER A 311 6.73 32.06 9.17
C SER A 311 5.53 32.54 8.36
N GLU A 312 5.74 33.55 7.52
CA GLU A 312 4.70 34.04 6.61
C GLU A 312 4.34 33.03 5.51
N PRO A 313 5.29 32.29 4.88
CA PRO A 313 4.99 31.17 4.00
C PRO A 313 4.04 30.14 4.63
N GLU A 314 4.27 29.74 5.88
CA GLU A 314 3.38 28.83 6.61
C GLU A 314 1.97 29.40 6.76
N LYS A 315 1.85 30.67 7.13
CA LYS A 315 0.55 31.34 7.28
C LYS A 315 -0.20 31.43 5.95
N ILE A 316 0.50 31.72 4.86
CA ILE A 316 -0.08 31.73 3.51
C ILE A 316 -0.52 30.32 3.12
N PHE A 317 0.34 29.32 3.33
CA PHE A 317 0.06 27.91 3.01
C PHE A 317 -1.18 27.39 3.73
N PHE A 318 -1.20 27.54 5.05
CA PHE A 318 -2.31 27.15 5.91
C PHE A 318 -3.61 27.89 5.54
N ARG A 319 -3.54 29.22 5.35
CA ARG A 319 -4.72 30.01 4.99
C ARG A 319 -5.26 29.67 3.61
N ALA A 320 -4.40 29.50 2.61
CA ALA A 320 -4.83 29.18 1.26
C ALA A 320 -5.56 27.83 1.22
N TYR A 321 -4.99 26.81 1.86
CA TYR A 321 -5.58 25.48 1.96
C TYR A 321 -7.00 25.53 2.55
N TYR A 322 -7.14 26.06 3.77
CA TYR A 322 -8.43 26.10 4.43
C TYR A 322 -9.42 27.04 3.73
N ASN A 323 -8.99 28.19 3.20
CA ASN A 323 -9.92 29.07 2.50
C ASN A 323 -10.48 28.45 1.21
N TYR A 324 -9.69 27.62 0.53
CA TYR A 324 -10.10 26.96 -0.70
C TYR A 324 -11.03 25.77 -0.46
N TYR A 325 -10.74 24.99 0.59
CA TYR A 325 -11.49 23.77 0.89
C TYR A 325 -12.59 23.94 1.93
N ARG A 326 -12.57 24.97 2.80
CA ARG A 326 -13.62 25.27 3.79
C ARG A 326 -14.85 25.90 3.14
N HIS A 327 -15.54 25.11 2.32
CA HIS A 327 -16.84 25.43 1.73
C HIS A 327 -17.92 24.55 2.39
N PRO A 328 -19.16 25.01 2.60
CA PRO A 328 -20.24 24.24 3.24
C PRO A 328 -20.56 22.85 2.66
N ILE A 329 -19.99 22.52 1.49
CA ILE A 329 -20.18 21.26 0.78
C ILE A 329 -19.06 20.25 1.10
N LYS A 330 -17.87 20.71 1.50
CA LYS A 330 -16.65 19.90 1.71
C LYS A 330 -16.40 19.71 3.20
N GLN A 331 -17.27 18.95 3.87
CA GLN A 331 -17.22 18.83 5.32
C GLN A 331 -16.05 17.96 5.80
N ASP A 332 -15.58 16.99 5.02
CA ASP A 332 -14.64 15.97 5.51
C ASP A 332 -13.26 16.02 4.85
N ILE A 333 -12.74 17.25 4.66
CA ILE A 333 -11.41 17.43 4.08
C ILE A 333 -10.31 16.88 5.00
N PRO A 334 -9.18 16.40 4.45
CA PRO A 334 -8.02 16.04 5.26
C PRO A 334 -7.53 17.20 6.15
N ALA A 335 -7.16 16.92 7.39
CA ALA A 335 -6.58 17.94 8.25
C ALA A 335 -5.16 18.30 7.80
N LEU A 336 -4.90 19.59 7.57
CA LEU A 336 -3.55 20.11 7.39
C LEU A 336 -3.00 20.55 8.76
N VAL A 337 -2.29 19.64 9.42
CA VAL A 337 -1.87 19.79 10.82
C VAL A 337 -0.53 20.53 10.86
N PRO A 338 -0.43 21.70 11.51
CA PRO A 338 0.82 22.45 11.58
C PRO A 338 1.74 22.00 12.71
N GLN A 339 3.04 22.20 12.50
CA GLN A 339 4.08 22.21 13.51
C GLN A 339 4.12 20.93 14.35
N VAL A 340 4.33 19.79 13.68
CA VAL A 340 4.18 18.45 14.25
C VAL A 340 5.51 17.85 14.70
N TYR A 341 5.58 17.36 15.95
CA TYR A 341 6.73 16.61 16.45
C TYR A 341 6.68 15.14 16.01
N LEU A 342 7.38 14.79 14.93
CA LEU A 342 7.59 13.40 14.52
C LEU A 342 8.72 12.72 15.28
N HIS A 343 9.70 13.50 15.75
CA HIS A 343 10.81 13.00 16.55
C HIS A 343 10.93 13.85 17.82
N TYR A 344 11.22 13.20 18.94
CA TYR A 344 11.36 13.89 20.22
C TYR A 344 12.63 13.46 20.95
N ASP A 345 13.51 14.43 21.19
CA ASP A 345 14.66 14.28 22.06
C ASP A 345 14.40 14.99 23.40
N PRO A 346 14.16 14.29 24.52
CA PRO A 346 13.91 14.95 25.80
C PRO A 346 15.13 15.72 26.34
N ARG A 347 16.32 15.53 25.77
CA ARG A 347 17.55 16.19 26.23
C ARG A 347 17.92 17.35 25.32
N SER A 348 18.34 18.45 25.93
CA SER A 348 18.94 19.58 25.22
C SER A 348 20.30 19.22 24.63
N LYS A 349 20.74 19.99 23.63
CA LYS A 349 22.08 19.86 23.04
C LYS A 349 23.19 19.97 24.10
N TYR A 350 22.99 20.79 25.13
CA TYR A 350 23.90 20.91 26.26
C TYR A 350 23.98 19.61 27.07
N GLN A 351 22.83 19.02 27.44
CA GLN A 351 22.77 17.74 28.15
C GLN A 351 23.37 16.59 27.34
N ARG A 352 23.38 16.69 26.01
CA ARG A 352 24.03 15.74 25.10
C ARG A 352 25.47 16.09 24.73
N LYS A 353 26.11 17.03 25.43
CA LYS A 353 27.51 17.45 25.19
C LYS A 353 27.77 17.81 23.72
N GLY A 354 26.81 18.49 23.09
CA GLY A 354 26.90 18.93 21.70
C GLY A 354 26.40 17.93 20.66
N GLN A 355 26.13 16.67 21.03
CA GLN A 355 25.59 15.68 20.10
C GLN A 355 24.10 15.96 19.81
N VAL A 356 23.74 15.94 18.53
CA VAL A 356 22.35 16.11 18.05
C VAL A 356 21.87 14.74 17.59
N VAL A 357 20.80 14.22 18.21
CA VAL A 357 20.18 12.93 17.84
C VAL A 357 19.27 13.10 16.62
N TYR A 358 18.42 14.12 16.65
CA TYR A 358 17.51 14.48 15.57
C TYR A 358 17.74 15.94 15.20
N SER A 359 18.21 16.19 13.97
CA SER A 359 18.40 17.55 13.45
C SER A 359 17.08 18.24 13.14
N HIS A 360 16.07 17.46 12.73
CA HIS A 360 14.71 17.91 12.44
C HIS A 360 13.74 17.09 13.30
N GLN A 361 13.22 17.72 14.35
CA GLN A 361 12.29 17.10 15.31
C GLN A 361 10.83 17.43 15.00
N ARG A 362 10.60 18.67 14.55
CA ARG A 362 9.30 19.24 14.24
C ARG A 362 9.24 19.53 12.74
N MET A 363 8.15 19.15 12.11
CA MET A 363 7.86 19.36 10.69
C MET A 363 6.85 20.49 10.52
N ASP A 364 6.92 21.24 9.43
CA ASP A 364 6.05 22.41 9.23
C ASP A 364 4.58 22.02 9.13
N PHE A 365 4.24 21.01 8.31
CA PHE A 365 2.89 20.44 8.28
C PHE A 365 2.89 18.92 8.07
N LEU A 366 1.83 18.28 8.57
CA LEU A 366 1.51 16.87 8.36
C LEU A 366 0.07 16.73 7.85
N MET A 367 -0.15 15.78 6.95
CA MET A 367 -1.47 15.31 6.57
C MET A 367 -1.49 13.78 6.64
N LEU A 368 -2.54 13.23 7.26
CA LEU A 368 -2.74 11.79 7.42
C LEU A 368 -3.94 11.38 6.57
N LEU A 369 -3.68 10.71 5.44
CA LEU A 369 -4.68 10.24 4.50
C LEU A 369 -4.97 8.75 4.67
N PRO A 370 -6.17 8.27 4.26
CA PRO A 370 -6.52 6.85 4.19
C PRO A 370 -5.46 5.96 3.52
N GLY A 371 -5.38 4.71 3.97
CA GLY A 371 -4.43 3.70 3.53
C GLY A 371 -3.02 3.91 4.07
N GLY A 372 -2.90 4.50 5.27
CA GLY A 372 -1.64 4.73 5.98
C GLY A 372 -0.71 5.79 5.37
N ILE A 373 -1.22 6.64 4.48
CA ILE A 373 -0.42 7.63 3.75
C ILE A 373 -0.15 8.81 4.69
N GLN A 374 1.11 9.02 5.03
CA GLN A 374 1.54 10.14 5.87
C GLN A 374 2.37 11.11 5.05
N ILE A 375 1.85 12.32 4.86
CA ILE A 375 2.47 13.35 4.01
C ILE A 375 3.02 14.47 4.88
N VAL A 376 4.32 14.73 4.74
CA VAL A 376 5.01 15.86 5.37
C VAL A 376 5.18 16.97 4.33
N PHE A 377 4.78 18.19 4.69
CA PHE A 377 5.04 19.39 3.90
C PHE A 377 6.04 20.28 4.64
N GLU A 378 7.03 20.78 3.90
CA GLU A 378 8.11 21.61 4.43
C GLU A 378 8.22 22.88 3.59
N LEU A 379 8.27 24.03 4.24
CA LEU A 379 8.30 25.34 3.58
C LEU A 379 9.69 25.95 3.75
N ASP A 380 10.51 25.76 2.73
CA ASP A 380 11.94 26.03 2.80
C ASP A 380 12.30 27.48 2.53
N GLY A 381 12.50 28.26 3.59
CA GLY A 381 13.05 29.61 3.48
C GLY A 381 14.56 29.67 3.25
N GLN A 382 15.08 30.86 2.97
CA GLN A 382 16.50 31.11 2.71
C GLN A 382 17.41 30.57 3.85
N GLN A 383 16.91 30.57 5.08
CA GLN A 383 17.60 30.06 6.26
C GLN A 383 17.93 28.56 6.20
N HIS A 384 17.22 27.76 5.39
CA HIS A 384 17.46 26.32 5.29
C HIS A 384 18.64 25.95 4.38
N TYR A 385 19.08 26.86 3.51
CA TYR A 385 20.17 26.61 2.57
C TYR A 385 21.19 27.75 2.49
N SER A 386 21.11 28.73 3.38
CA SER A 386 22.06 29.84 3.44
C SER A 386 22.54 30.14 4.86
N GLN A 387 23.76 30.63 4.97
CA GLN A 387 24.33 31.16 6.19
C GLN A 387 24.85 32.58 5.91
N ASN A 388 24.41 33.55 6.72
CA ASN A 388 24.72 34.98 6.51
C ASN A 388 24.36 35.48 5.10
N GLY A 389 23.23 35.02 4.55
CA GLY A 389 22.74 35.40 3.21
C GLY A 389 23.50 34.76 2.03
N LYS A 390 24.48 33.88 2.29
CA LYS A 390 25.20 33.13 1.26
C LYS A 390 24.79 31.67 1.26
N ALA A 391 24.62 31.09 0.07
CA ALA A 391 24.30 29.67 -0.06
C ALA A 391 25.35 28.80 0.68
N ALA A 392 24.85 27.84 1.45
CA ALA A 392 25.63 26.93 2.28
C ALA A 392 25.35 25.48 1.85
N PRO A 393 26.17 24.90 0.95
CA PRO A 393 25.96 23.55 0.42
C PRO A 393 25.83 22.47 1.49
N ALA A 394 26.48 22.65 2.64
CA ALA A 394 26.39 21.73 3.77
C ALA A 394 24.96 21.66 4.36
N LEU A 395 24.29 22.80 4.54
CA LEU A 395 22.91 22.86 5.04
C LEU A 395 21.94 22.19 4.05
N TYR A 396 22.14 22.45 2.76
CA TYR A 396 21.39 21.78 1.70
C TYR A 396 21.58 20.26 1.74
N ALA A 397 22.82 19.78 1.90
CA ALA A 397 23.14 18.35 2.00
C ALA A 397 22.47 17.67 3.21
N GLU A 398 22.41 18.36 4.36
CA GLU A 398 21.71 17.88 5.57
C GLU A 398 20.20 17.80 5.36
N MET A 399 19.60 18.82 4.74
CA MET A 399 18.19 18.87 4.41
C MET A 399 17.79 17.69 3.50
N VAL A 400 18.50 17.48 2.38
CA VAL A 400 18.20 16.36 1.48
C VAL A 400 18.46 14.99 2.12
N LYS A 401 19.38 14.91 3.09
CA LYS A 401 19.60 13.68 3.87
C LYS A 401 18.41 13.39 4.79
N ALA A 402 17.85 14.40 5.45
CA ALA A 402 16.67 14.27 6.28
C ALA A 402 15.44 13.85 5.45
N ASP A 403 15.25 14.45 4.27
CA ASP A 403 14.20 14.08 3.32
C ASP A 403 14.27 12.59 2.93
N ARG A 404 15.44 12.11 2.51
CA ARG A 404 15.62 10.68 2.20
C ARG A 404 15.32 9.78 3.39
N ALA A 405 15.70 10.20 4.60
CA ALA A 405 15.45 9.42 5.81
C ALA A 405 13.95 9.32 6.14
N LEU A 406 13.16 10.36 5.88
CA LEU A 406 11.70 10.32 6.01
C LEU A 406 11.07 9.42 4.94
N ARG A 407 11.45 9.58 3.68
CA ARG A 407 10.95 8.74 2.58
C ARG A 407 11.23 7.25 2.78
N LEU A 408 12.42 6.91 3.30
CA LEU A 408 12.77 5.53 3.64
C LEU A 408 11.95 4.96 4.80
N LYS A 409 11.32 5.80 5.61
CA LYS A 409 10.38 5.40 6.66
C LYS A 409 8.93 5.34 6.18
N GLY A 410 8.66 5.60 4.90
CA GLY A 410 7.31 5.55 4.31
C GLY A 410 6.57 6.90 4.27
N TYR A 411 7.22 8.00 4.66
CA TYR A 411 6.60 9.33 4.52
C TYR A 411 6.69 9.81 3.07
N GLU A 412 5.61 10.39 2.58
CA GLU A 412 5.66 11.26 1.40
C GLU A 412 6.10 12.65 1.84
N VAL A 413 7.03 13.25 1.10
CA VAL A 413 7.59 14.57 1.45
C VAL A 413 7.46 15.51 0.27
N TYR A 414 6.83 16.66 0.50
CA TYR A 414 6.72 17.74 -0.48
C TYR A 414 7.32 19.02 0.10
N ARG A 415 8.28 19.60 -0.62
CA ARG A 415 8.98 20.83 -0.23
C ARG A 415 8.55 21.97 -1.13
N PHE A 416 8.21 23.10 -0.54
CA PHE A 416 7.93 24.35 -1.26
C PHE A 416 9.02 25.36 -0.92
N GLY A 417 9.64 25.94 -1.93
CA GLY A 417 10.66 26.96 -1.73
C GLY A 417 10.05 28.30 -1.32
N GLY A 418 10.71 29.02 -0.42
CA GLY A 418 10.25 30.33 0.06
C GLY A 418 10.06 31.37 -1.06
N TYR A 419 10.73 31.19 -2.21
CA TYR A 419 10.53 32.04 -3.39
C TYR A 419 9.10 31.94 -3.96
N GLU A 420 8.44 30.79 -3.81
CA GLU A 420 7.07 30.55 -4.28
C GLU A 420 6.03 31.38 -3.49
N PHE A 421 6.43 31.94 -2.34
CA PHE A 421 5.56 32.70 -1.43
C PHE A 421 5.80 34.22 -1.50
N LEU A 422 6.67 34.71 -2.40
CA LEU A 422 6.93 36.14 -2.54
C LEU A 422 5.72 36.93 -3.03
N ASP A 423 4.91 36.32 -3.91
CA ASP A 423 3.63 36.86 -4.34
C ASP A 423 2.50 35.98 -3.80
N GLU A 424 1.67 36.55 -2.93
CA GLU A 424 0.65 35.78 -2.22
C GLU A 424 -0.44 35.24 -3.16
N ASN A 425 -0.75 35.92 -4.27
CA ASN A 425 -1.79 35.47 -5.21
C ASN A 425 -1.29 34.25 -6.00
N ASN A 426 -0.06 34.31 -6.50
CA ASN A 426 0.58 33.18 -7.16
C ASN A 426 0.76 32.00 -6.20
N ALA A 427 1.15 32.26 -4.94
CA ALA A 427 1.28 31.23 -3.92
C ALA A 427 -0.06 30.51 -3.70
N LYS A 428 -1.16 31.26 -3.51
CA LYS A 428 -2.51 30.68 -3.36
C LYS A 428 -2.88 29.79 -4.53
N GLN A 429 -2.70 30.27 -5.76
CA GLN A 429 -3.02 29.48 -6.96
C GLN A 429 -2.20 28.19 -7.00
N MET A 430 -0.89 28.28 -6.79
CA MET A 430 0.01 27.12 -6.75
C MET A 430 -0.43 26.10 -5.70
N ILE A 431 -0.79 26.55 -4.49
CA ILE A 431 -1.22 25.68 -3.39
C ILE A 431 -2.51 24.94 -3.76
N CYS A 432 -3.52 25.65 -4.29
CA CYS A 432 -4.78 25.03 -4.69
C CYS A 432 -4.58 23.99 -5.80
N GLU A 433 -3.84 24.36 -6.86
CA GLU A 433 -3.54 23.44 -7.97
C GLU A 433 -2.76 22.21 -7.52
N PHE A 434 -1.85 22.38 -6.55
CA PHE A 434 -1.10 21.28 -5.96
C PHE A 434 -2.01 20.33 -5.19
N PHE A 435 -2.85 20.84 -4.29
CA PHE A 435 -3.71 19.97 -3.47
C PHE A 435 -4.80 19.29 -4.31
N ASP A 436 -5.33 19.93 -5.34
CA ASP A 436 -6.28 19.29 -6.26
C ASP A 436 -5.64 18.06 -6.94
N LYS A 437 -4.40 18.19 -7.43
CA LYS A 437 -3.64 17.06 -8.01
C LYS A 437 -3.23 16.03 -6.96
N LEU A 438 -2.93 16.47 -5.74
CA LEU A 438 -2.59 15.60 -4.62
C LEU A 438 -3.78 14.70 -4.28
N PHE A 439 -4.97 15.27 -4.19
CA PHE A 439 -6.20 14.55 -3.88
C PHE A 439 -6.69 13.69 -5.06
N GLU A 440 -6.49 14.13 -6.32
CA GLU A 440 -6.69 13.25 -7.49
C GLU A 440 -5.76 12.03 -7.42
N ARG A 441 -4.47 12.23 -7.09
CA ARG A 441 -3.48 11.15 -6.97
C ARG A 441 -3.84 10.13 -5.90
N TYR A 442 -4.34 10.60 -4.75
CA TYR A 442 -4.64 9.74 -3.61
C TYR A 442 -6.12 9.36 -3.50
N GLU A 443 -6.91 9.65 -4.53
CA GLU A 443 -8.33 9.28 -4.62
C GLU A 443 -9.14 9.77 -3.41
N ILE A 444 -8.89 11.01 -2.99
CA ILE A 444 -9.63 11.65 -1.91
C ILE A 444 -10.86 12.35 -2.52
N ASP A 445 -12.04 11.83 -2.24
CA ASP A 445 -13.30 12.48 -2.56
C ASP A 445 -13.52 13.67 -1.59
N LEU A 446 -13.70 14.87 -2.14
CA LEU A 446 -13.84 16.13 -1.40
C LEU A 446 -15.21 16.78 -1.52
#